data_AF-A0A090RU98-F1
#
_entry.id   AF-A0A090RU98-F1
#
_cell.length_a   1.000
_cell.length_b   1.000
_cell.length_c   1.000
_cell.angle_alpha   90.00
_cell.angle_beta   90.00
_cell.angle_gamma   90.00
#
_symmetry.space_group_name_H-M   'P 1'
#
loop_
_entity.id
_entity.type
_entity.pdbx_description
1 polymer ?
#
loop_
_entity_poly.entity_id
_entity_poly.type
_entity_poly.pdbx_seq_one_letter_code
_entity_poly.pdbx_strand_id
1 'polypeptide(L)'
;MNAAKIKCELCAAETALTPFAVAPHTQITVDHAIMLCDTCTSQIENPETMDVNHWRCLNDSMWSQVAPVQVMAWRQLKRLSAEGWLKT
;
A
#
# COMPACT_ATOMS: atom_id res chain seq x y z
N MET A 1 1.67 -13.60 26.07
CA MET A 1 1.11 -12.46 25.33
C MET A 1 1.66 -12.54 23.91
N ASN A 2 0.87 -13.00 22.94
CA ASN A 2 1.29 -13.01 21.54
C ASN A 2 1.18 -11.57 21.04
N ALA A 3 2.31 -10.93 20.73
CA ALA A 3 2.29 -9.70 19.97
C ALA A 3 1.67 -10.02 18.60
N ALA A 4 0.50 -9.45 18.30
CA ALA A 4 0.02 -9.42 16.92
C ALA A 4 1.11 -8.70 16.12
N LYS A 5 1.80 -9.41 15.24
CA LYS A 5 2.84 -8.81 14.38
C LYS A 5 2.17 -7.79 13.48
N ILE A 6 2.34 -6.51 13.80
CA ILE A 6 1.92 -5.40 12.94
C ILE A 6 2.90 -5.38 11.77
N LYS A 7 2.38 -5.37 10.56
CA LYS A 7 3.16 -5.35 9.31
C LYS A 7 2.55 -4.34 8.34
N CYS A 8 3.34 -3.86 7.41
CA CYS A 8 2.86 -3.12 6.26
C CYS A 8 1.86 -3.99 5.49
N GLU A 9 0.67 -3.46 5.23
CA GLU A 9 -0.41 -4.21 4.59
C GLU A 9 -0.23 -4.32 3.06
N LEU A 10 0.75 -3.62 2.49
CA LEU A 10 1.12 -3.72 1.08
C LEU A 10 2.34 -4.60 0.84
N CYS A 11 3.42 -4.44 1.62
CA CYS A 11 4.69 -5.14 1.37
C CYS A 11 5.15 -6.09 2.48
N ALA A 12 4.36 -6.25 3.55
CA ALA A 12 4.65 -7.10 4.70
C ALA A 12 5.91 -6.74 5.53
N ALA A 13 6.54 -5.57 5.28
CA ALA A 13 7.60 -5.05 6.15
C ALA A 13 7.13 -4.93 7.61
N GLU A 14 7.99 -5.24 8.58
CA GLU A 14 7.65 -5.23 10.01
C GLU A 14 8.16 -3.97 10.75
N THR A 15 8.75 -3.00 10.03
CA THR A 15 9.39 -1.81 10.61
C THR A 15 8.88 -0.52 9.99
N ALA A 16 9.06 0.59 10.72
CA ALA A 16 8.70 1.95 10.30
C ALA A 16 7.23 2.07 9.85
N LEU A 17 6.31 1.54 10.68
CA LEU A 17 4.90 1.42 10.35
C LEU A 17 4.10 2.63 10.84
N THR A 18 3.39 3.28 9.93
CA THR A 18 2.50 4.40 10.22
C THR A 18 1.11 4.15 9.62
N PRO A 19 0.04 4.57 10.30
CA PRO A 19 -1.30 4.49 9.72
C PRO A 19 -1.45 5.52 8.60
N PHE A 20 -2.05 5.09 7.50
CA PHE A 20 -2.27 5.89 6.29
C PHE A 20 -3.77 5.92 5.96
N ALA A 21 -4.37 7.12 5.94
CA ALA A 21 -5.78 7.29 5.60
C ALA A 21 -6.00 7.03 4.10
N VAL A 22 -6.93 6.14 3.77
CA VAL A 22 -7.27 5.83 2.40
C VAL A 22 -8.34 6.81 1.91
N ALA A 23 -7.96 7.66 0.95
CA ALA A 23 -8.88 8.60 0.31
C ALA A 23 -10.14 7.89 -0.23
N PRO A 24 -11.35 8.48 -0.09
CA PRO A 24 -11.61 9.89 0.20
C PRO A 24 -11.61 10.25 1.69
N HIS A 25 -11.36 9.30 2.58
CA HIS A 25 -11.31 9.55 4.02
C HIS A 25 -10.03 10.28 4.40
N THR A 26 -10.14 11.24 5.32
CA THR A 26 -9.02 12.01 5.86
C THR A 26 -8.71 11.68 7.32
N GLN A 27 -9.62 10.96 7.98
CA GLN A 27 -9.46 10.54 9.36
C GLN A 27 -8.80 9.16 9.41
N ILE A 28 -7.87 8.99 10.35
CA ILE A 28 -7.25 7.70 10.65
C ILE A 28 -8.21 6.91 11.55
N THR A 29 -8.95 5.97 10.95
CA THR A 29 -9.80 5.03 11.66
C THR A 29 -9.48 3.60 11.22
N VAL A 30 -9.85 2.60 12.02
CA VAL A 30 -9.64 1.19 11.68
C VAL A 30 -10.30 0.80 10.36
N ASP A 31 -11.44 1.42 10.03
CA ASP A 31 -12.22 1.09 8.83
C ASP A 31 -11.67 1.75 7.56
N HIS A 32 -10.85 2.79 7.69
CA HIS A 32 -10.47 3.67 6.58
C HIS A 32 -8.97 3.94 6.47
N ALA A 33 -8.16 3.38 7.36
CA ALA A 33 -6.71 3.47 7.31
C ALA A 33 -6.08 2.09 7.14
N ILE A 34 -4.86 2.09 6.61
CA ILE A 34 -4.00 0.90 6.52
C ILE A 34 -2.65 1.17 7.16
N MET A 35 -1.98 0.13 7.65
CA MET A 35 -0.61 0.25 8.15
C MET A 35 0.38 0.16 6.99
N LEU A 36 1.20 1.20 6.80
CA LEU A 36 2.22 1.26 5.75
C LEU A 36 3.60 1.45 6.33
N CYS A 37 4.62 0.88 5.68
CA CYS A 37 5.99 1.28 5.94
C CYS A 37 6.33 2.59 5.23
N ASP A 38 7.36 3.29 5.71
CA ASP A 38 7.84 4.55 5.11
C ASP A 38 8.08 4.46 3.59
N THR A 39 8.61 3.34 3.08
CA THR A 39 8.82 3.15 1.64
C THR A 39 7.49 3.16 0.86
N CYS A 40 6.48 2.45 1.35
CA CYS A 40 5.16 2.40 0.71
C CYS A 40 4.49 3.78 0.75
N THR A 41 4.50 4.45 1.90
CA THR A 41 3.94 5.80 2.06
C THR A 41 4.62 6.78 1.10
N SER A 42 5.96 6.83 1.11
CA SER A 42 6.74 7.73 0.26
C SER A 42 6.45 7.54 -1.23
N GLN A 43 6.39 6.29 -1.72
CA GLN A 43 6.12 6.02 -3.13
C GLN A 43 4.64 6.22 -3.54
N ILE A 44 3.69 6.17 -2.58
CA ILE A 44 2.29 6.54 -2.83
C ILE A 44 2.16 8.06 -2.98
N GLU A 45 2.84 8.82 -2.12
CA GLU A 45 2.79 10.28 -2.10
C GLU A 45 3.65 10.93 -3.19
N ASN A 46 4.74 10.25 -3.60
CA ASN A 46 5.68 10.71 -4.62
C ASN A 46 5.81 9.65 -5.74
N PRO A 47 4.78 9.48 -6.60
CA PRO A 47 4.74 8.41 -7.60
C PRO A 47 5.92 8.41 -8.59
N GLU A 48 6.56 9.55 -8.83
CA GLU A 48 7.76 9.67 -9.67
C GLU A 48 9.00 8.96 -9.07
N THR A 49 8.97 8.66 -7.77
CA THR A 49 10.03 7.93 -7.06
C THR A 49 9.79 6.42 -7.03
N MET A 50 8.78 5.95 -7.74
CA MET A 50 8.31 4.57 -7.66
C MET A 50 9.37 3.54 -8.10
N ASP A 51 9.63 2.56 -7.24
CA ASP A 51 10.43 1.38 -7.56
C ASP A 51 9.49 0.20 -7.84
N VAL A 52 9.39 -0.17 -9.12
CA VAL A 52 8.57 -1.29 -9.59
C VAL A 52 8.90 -2.61 -8.87
N ASN A 53 10.15 -2.82 -8.45
CA ASN A 53 10.53 -4.06 -7.76
C ASN A 53 9.92 -4.14 -6.35
N HIS A 54 9.80 -3.01 -5.65
CA HIS A 54 9.13 -2.96 -4.36
C HIS A 54 7.67 -3.42 -4.45
N TRP A 55 6.97 -3.03 -5.52
CA TRP A 55 5.53 -3.28 -5.68
C TRP A 55 5.16 -4.68 -6.19
N ARG A 56 6.13 -5.58 -6.41
CA ARG A 56 5.83 -6.98 -6.80
C ARG A 56 4.98 -7.72 -5.75
N CYS A 57 5.00 -7.25 -4.50
CA CYS A 57 4.19 -7.76 -3.39
C CYS A 57 2.68 -7.48 -3.52
N LEU A 58 2.26 -6.51 -4.35
CA LEU A 58 0.85 -6.10 -4.45
C LEU A 58 -0.10 -7.18 -4.93
N ASN A 59 0.40 -8.20 -5.64
CA ASN A 59 -0.42 -9.32 -6.08
C ASN A 59 -1.06 -10.06 -4.90
N ASP A 60 -0.36 -10.16 -3.77
CA ASP A 60 -0.89 -10.80 -2.57
C ASP A 60 -1.89 -9.87 -1.87
N SER A 61 -1.54 -8.59 -1.71
CA SER A 61 -2.40 -7.59 -1.05
C SER A 61 -3.71 -7.30 -1.80
N MET A 62 -3.76 -7.51 -3.11
CA MET A 62 -4.97 -7.38 -3.93
C MET A 62 -6.11 -8.30 -3.46
N TRP A 63 -5.78 -9.44 -2.84
CA TRP A 63 -6.76 -10.42 -2.35
C TRP A 63 -7.10 -10.25 -0.86
N SER A 64 -6.65 -9.16 -0.24
CA SER A 64 -6.96 -8.86 1.15
C SER A 64 -8.47 -8.76 1.37
N GLN A 65 -8.93 -9.33 2.48
CA GLN A 65 -10.32 -9.16 2.95
C GLN A 65 -10.54 -7.80 3.63
N VAL A 66 -9.47 -7.03 3.85
CA VAL A 66 -9.53 -5.68 4.40
C VAL A 66 -9.73 -4.71 3.24
N ALA A 67 -10.95 -4.16 3.12
CA ALA A 67 -11.35 -3.29 2.01
C ALA A 67 -10.37 -2.13 1.71
N PRO A 68 -9.88 -1.34 2.68
CA PRO A 68 -8.93 -0.26 2.38
C PRO A 68 -7.58 -0.77 1.85
N VAL A 69 -7.14 -1.98 2.24
CA VAL A 69 -5.94 -2.62 1.67
C VAL A 69 -6.16 -2.97 0.21
N GLN A 70 -7.30 -3.59 -0.11
CA GLN A 70 -7.65 -3.95 -1.49
C GLN A 70 -7.72 -2.71 -2.40
N VAL A 71 -8.35 -1.62 -1.93
CA VAL A 71 -8.44 -0.35 -2.67
C VAL A 71 -7.04 0.18 -2.97
N MET A 72 -6.15 0.21 -1.99
CA MET A 72 -4.79 0.73 -2.18
C MET A 72 -3.95 -0.18 -3.09
N ALA A 73 -4.04 -1.50 -2.94
CA ALA A 73 -3.37 -2.44 -3.83
C ALA A 73 -3.82 -2.25 -5.29
N TRP A 74 -5.12 -2.09 -5.53
CA TRP A 74 -5.66 -1.82 -6.87
C TRP A 74 -5.19 -0.50 -7.44
N ARG A 75 -5.19 0.59 -6.65
CA ARG A 75 -4.73 1.91 -7.11
C ARG A 75 -3.26 1.85 -7.56
N GLN A 76 -2.40 1.21 -6.78
CA GLN A 76 -0.98 1.10 -7.12
C GLN A 76 -0.75 0.19 -8.34
N LEU A 77 -1.45 -0.95 -8.45
CA LEU A 77 -1.39 -1.80 -9.64
C LEU A 77 -1.88 -1.08 -10.91
N LYS A 78 -2.93 -0.27 -10.81
CA LYS A 78 -3.41 0.55 -11.93
C LYS A 78 -2.38 1.60 -12.38
N ARG A 79 -1.69 2.24 -11.45
CA ARG A 79 -0.59 3.18 -11.77
C ARG A 79 0.55 2.48 -12.51
N LEU A 80 1.04 1.38 -11.96
CA LEU A 80 2.11 0.57 -12.57
C LEU A 80 1.75 0.08 -13.98
N SER A 81 0.49 -0.32 -14.18
CA SER A 81 0.00 -0.69 -15.51
C SER A 81 0.01 0.50 -16.47
N ALA A 82 -0.38 1.70 -16.05
CA ALA A 82 -0.35 2.87 -16.92
C ALA A 82 1.09 3.22 -17.35
N GLU A 83 2.04 3.16 -16.41
CA GLU A 83 3.46 3.44 -16.70
C GLU A 83 4.13 2.36 -17.56
N GLY A 84 3.76 1.09 -17.39
CA GLY A 84 4.29 -0.03 -18.17
C GLY A 84 3.77 -0.06 -19.62
N TRP A 85 2.54 0.38 -19.87
CA TRP A 85 1.93 0.42 -21.20
C TRP A 85 2.34 1.65 -22.03
N LEU A 86 2.80 2.73 -21.39
CA LEU A 86 3.26 3.94 -22.08
C LEU A 86 4.70 3.84 -22.65
N LYS A 87 5.34 2.67 -22.58
CA LYS A 87 6.73 2.45 -23.02
C LYS A 87 6.90 1.47 -24.20
N THR A 88 5.82 1.13 -24.92
CA THR A 88 5.89 0.43 -26.22
C THR A 88 5.52 1.37 -27.35
#